data_AF-Q5GY40-F1
#
_entry.id   AF-Q5GY40-F1
#
_cell.length_a   1.000
_cell.length_b   1.000
_cell.length_c   1.000
_cell.angle_alpha   90.00
_cell.angle_beta   90.00
_cell.angle_gamma   90.00
#
_symmetry.space_group_name_H-M   'P 1'
#
loop_
_entity.id
_entity.type
_entity.pdbx_description
1 polymer ?
#
loop_
_entity_poly.entity_id
_entity_poly.type
_entity_poly.pdbx_seq_one_letter_code
_entity_poly.pdbx_strand_id
1 'polypeptide(L)'
;MAAAGKRVNPLPLYVNTWLRYKGKRYPGMDYPSGGTTVNMVALLRAATPSIDFIGTDIDTNDYNEDTKVIGQYARPDNPAWVSETGFGAATAPSLFHVLGQGGVGFSVFGMDGNPDSEANRAASAAHAANFKLLGPMQRILAQAAFAGRLQAVAEQSGAPQRTLRFGEWEAKVSFGAPMWGDAPPILPGNDDHAGR
;
A
#
# COMPACT_ATOMS: atom_id res chain seq x y z
N MET A 1 16.85 16.74 -15.20
CA MET A 1 17.64 16.39 -14.00
C MET A 1 17.95 14.90 -13.93
N ALA A 2 16.95 14.02 -13.88
CA ALA A 2 17.14 12.55 -13.76
C ALA A 2 18.16 11.94 -14.74
N ALA A 3 18.06 12.26 -16.04
CA ALA A 3 19.02 11.78 -17.06
C ALA A 3 20.47 12.15 -16.75
N ALA A 4 20.71 13.35 -16.20
CA ALA A 4 22.06 13.79 -15.83
C ALA A 4 22.57 13.04 -14.59
N GLY A 5 21.72 12.85 -13.58
CA GLY A 5 22.06 12.07 -12.39
C GLY A 5 22.42 10.62 -12.73
N LYS A 6 21.61 9.96 -13.57
CA LYS A 6 21.86 8.57 -14.00
C LYS A 6 23.17 8.38 -14.77
N ARG A 7 23.67 9.40 -15.47
CA ARG A 7 24.99 9.35 -16.13
C ARG A 7 26.15 9.29 -15.15
N VAL A 8 25.97 9.80 -13.94
CA VAL A 8 26.99 9.76 -12.88
C VAL A 8 26.83 8.49 -12.04
N ASN A 9 25.60 8.19 -11.63
CA ASN A 9 25.30 6.98 -10.85
C ASN A 9 23.89 6.47 -11.23
N PRO A 10 23.76 5.30 -11.90
CA PRO A 10 22.51 4.81 -12.46
C PRO A 10 21.61 4.15 -11.41
N LEU A 11 21.35 4.83 -10.28
CA LEU A 11 20.39 4.37 -9.29
C LEU A 11 18.95 4.42 -9.84
N PRO A 12 18.05 3.57 -9.34
CA PRO A 12 16.62 3.73 -9.58
C PRO A 12 16.14 5.10 -9.08
N LEU A 13 15.35 5.78 -9.90
CA LEU A 13 14.76 7.09 -9.61
C LEU A 13 13.25 7.01 -9.74
N TYR A 14 12.54 7.62 -8.81
CA TYR A 14 11.09 7.76 -8.87
C TYR A 14 10.66 9.20 -8.61
N VAL A 15 9.40 9.49 -8.91
CA VAL A 15 8.70 10.70 -8.44
C VAL A 15 7.52 10.28 -7.60
N ASN A 16 7.30 10.92 -6.46
CA ASN A 16 6.08 10.75 -5.70
C ASN A 16 4.94 11.60 -6.31
N THR A 17 3.70 11.28 -5.97
CA THR A 17 2.54 12.03 -6.45
C THR A 17 1.56 12.33 -5.33
N TRP A 18 1.26 13.61 -5.18
CA TRP A 18 0.08 14.04 -4.46
C TRP A 18 -1.16 13.83 -5.34
N LEU A 19 -2.12 13.09 -4.80
CA LEU A 19 -3.12 12.37 -5.58
C LEU A 19 -4.35 13.19 -5.97
N ARG A 20 -4.91 12.83 -7.13
CA ARG A 20 -6.29 13.14 -7.53
C ARG A 20 -7.21 11.96 -7.15
N TYR A 21 -7.69 11.98 -5.92
CA TYR A 21 -8.53 10.94 -5.33
C TYR A 21 -9.60 11.57 -4.42
N LYS A 22 -10.43 10.78 -3.72
CA LYS A 22 -11.50 11.27 -2.83
C LYS A 22 -12.47 12.24 -3.52
N GLY A 23 -12.79 11.96 -4.78
CA GLY A 23 -13.72 12.76 -5.58
C GLY A 23 -13.18 14.10 -6.09
N LYS A 24 -11.88 14.41 -5.92
CA LYS A 24 -11.25 15.64 -6.43
C LYS A 24 -11.31 15.74 -7.97
N ARG A 25 -11.72 16.89 -8.50
CA ARG A 25 -12.01 17.06 -9.95
C ARG A 25 -11.20 18.17 -10.61
N TYR A 26 -10.96 19.28 -9.92
CA TYR A 26 -10.45 20.49 -10.56
C TYR A 26 -8.94 20.67 -10.31
N PRO A 27 -8.07 20.60 -11.34
CA PRO A 27 -6.63 20.79 -11.18
C PRO A 27 -6.31 22.21 -10.74
N GLY A 28 -5.41 22.36 -9.77
CA GLY A 28 -5.03 23.65 -9.19
C GLY A 28 -6.01 24.20 -8.15
N MET A 29 -7.19 23.58 -8.01
CA MET A 29 -8.19 23.92 -6.99
C MET A 29 -8.29 22.81 -5.94
N ASP A 30 -8.59 21.58 -6.35
CA ASP A 30 -8.81 20.44 -5.43
C ASP A 30 -7.56 19.59 -5.22
N TYR A 31 -6.66 19.58 -6.22
CA TYR A 31 -5.43 18.79 -6.26
C TYR A 31 -4.33 19.54 -7.04
N PRO A 32 -3.04 19.23 -6.80
CA PRO A 32 -1.94 19.92 -7.45
C PRO A 32 -1.93 19.63 -8.96
N SER A 33 -2.01 20.68 -9.76
CA SER A 33 -1.85 20.58 -11.21
C SER A 33 -0.39 20.33 -11.57
N GLY A 34 -0.15 19.54 -12.62
CA GLY A 34 1.19 19.27 -13.18
C GLY A 34 1.92 18.05 -12.60
N GLY A 35 1.46 17.50 -11.47
CA GLY A 35 2.00 16.27 -10.91
C GLY A 35 1.56 15.01 -11.67
N THR A 36 2.12 13.87 -11.26
CA THR A 36 1.84 12.48 -11.73
C THR A 36 0.46 11.96 -11.28
N THR A 37 -0.56 12.83 -11.26
CA THR A 37 -1.95 12.42 -11.02
C THR A 37 -2.42 11.40 -12.05
N VAL A 38 -3.39 10.55 -11.70
CA VAL A 38 -3.80 9.40 -12.51
C VAL A 38 -4.10 9.75 -13.98
N ASN A 39 -4.69 10.91 -14.26
CA ASN A 39 -4.98 11.37 -15.63
C ASN A 39 -3.76 11.90 -16.40
N MET A 40 -2.62 12.08 -15.74
CA MET A 40 -1.36 12.59 -16.30
C MET A 40 -0.28 11.52 -16.41
N VAL A 41 -0.51 10.31 -15.89
CA VAL A 41 0.49 9.22 -15.86
C VAL A 41 1.05 8.95 -17.26
N ALA A 42 0.19 8.78 -18.28
CA ALA A 42 0.63 8.50 -19.64
C ALA A 42 1.52 9.61 -20.22
N LEU A 43 1.14 10.87 -20.02
CA LEU A 43 1.93 12.01 -20.49
C LEU A 43 3.29 12.06 -19.79
N LEU A 44 3.32 11.90 -18.47
CA LEU A 44 4.58 11.98 -17.74
C LEU A 44 5.50 10.80 -18.06
N ARG A 45 4.98 9.58 -18.22
CA ARG A 45 5.79 8.43 -18.69
C ARG A 45 6.44 8.72 -20.05
N ALA A 46 5.72 9.36 -20.98
CA ALA A 46 6.28 9.75 -22.27
C ALA A 46 7.33 10.89 -22.15
N ALA A 47 7.08 11.85 -21.26
CA ALA A 47 7.94 13.02 -21.10
C ALA A 47 9.18 12.79 -20.21
N THR A 48 9.18 11.75 -19.37
CA THR A 48 10.22 11.52 -18.35
C THR A 48 10.86 10.12 -18.44
N PRO A 49 11.49 9.74 -19.56
CA PRO A 49 12.03 8.38 -19.78
C PRO A 49 13.16 7.98 -18.82
N SER A 50 13.71 8.92 -18.03
CA SER A 50 14.73 8.64 -17.02
C SER A 50 14.18 8.42 -15.60
N ILE A 51 12.86 8.49 -15.42
CA ILE A 51 12.16 8.14 -14.18
C ILE A 51 11.65 6.70 -14.30
N ASP A 52 12.06 5.83 -13.39
CA ASP A 52 11.78 4.40 -13.49
C ASP A 52 10.34 4.06 -13.09
N PHE A 53 9.84 4.71 -12.04
CA PHE A 53 8.50 4.48 -11.52
C PHE A 53 7.93 5.71 -10.79
N ILE A 54 6.65 5.63 -10.46
CA ILE A 54 5.85 6.65 -9.80
C ILE A 54 5.42 6.07 -8.45
N GLY A 55 5.72 6.78 -7.38
CA GLY A 55 5.23 6.49 -6.03
C GLY A 55 3.97 7.26 -5.71
N THR A 56 3.11 6.68 -4.87
CA THR A 56 1.88 7.32 -4.39
C THR A 56 2.00 7.82 -2.97
N ASP A 57 1.52 9.03 -2.72
CA ASP A 57 1.39 9.59 -1.36
C ASP A 57 -0.06 9.50 -0.93
N ILE A 58 -0.39 8.44 -0.21
CA ILE A 58 -1.77 8.07 0.14
C ILE A 58 -2.05 8.41 1.59
N ASP A 59 -3.04 9.27 1.83
CA ASP A 59 -3.45 9.65 3.18
C ASP A 59 -4.92 9.32 3.39
N THR A 60 -5.24 8.01 3.43
CA THR A 60 -6.60 7.51 3.67
C THR A 60 -6.58 6.19 4.43
N ASN A 61 -7.57 5.98 5.28
CA ASN A 61 -7.86 4.70 5.92
C ASN A 61 -9.13 4.02 5.34
N ASP A 62 -9.80 4.66 4.37
CA ASP A 62 -10.88 4.01 3.62
C ASP A 62 -10.32 2.94 2.68
N TYR A 63 -10.68 1.68 2.94
CA TYR A 63 -10.19 0.52 2.18
C TYR A 63 -10.47 0.66 0.67
N ASN A 64 -11.65 1.13 0.28
CA ASN A 64 -12.02 1.20 -1.14
C ASN A 64 -11.22 2.29 -1.86
N GLU A 65 -11.01 3.43 -1.20
CA GLU A 65 -10.22 4.53 -1.73
C GLU A 65 -8.73 4.17 -1.83
N ASP A 66 -8.18 3.57 -0.78
CA ASP A 66 -6.79 3.09 -0.73
C ASP A 66 -6.52 2.08 -1.84
N THR A 67 -7.33 1.01 -1.90
CA THR A 67 -7.13 -0.06 -2.86
C THR A 67 -7.35 0.40 -4.30
N LYS A 68 -8.32 1.29 -4.54
CA LYS A 68 -8.57 1.91 -5.85
C LYS A 68 -7.37 2.73 -6.30
N VAL A 69 -6.83 3.60 -5.44
CA VAL A 69 -5.68 4.44 -5.80
C VAL A 69 -4.46 3.59 -6.07
N ILE A 70 -4.12 2.65 -5.19
CA ILE A 70 -2.96 1.78 -5.40
C ILE A 70 -3.12 1.02 -6.74
N GLY A 71 -4.32 0.52 -7.03
CA GLY A 71 -4.62 -0.15 -8.31
C GLY A 71 -4.53 0.75 -9.54
N GLN A 72 -4.73 2.07 -9.43
CA GLN A 72 -4.55 3.01 -10.54
C GLN A 72 -3.08 3.18 -10.94
N TYR A 73 -2.16 3.01 -9.99
CA TYR A 73 -0.72 3.16 -10.20
C TYR A 73 0.02 1.82 -10.35
N ALA A 74 -0.55 0.71 -9.85
CA ALA A 74 -0.08 -0.64 -10.10
C ALA A 74 -0.37 -1.05 -11.55
N ARG A 75 0.63 -0.94 -12.42
CA ARG A 75 0.50 -1.10 -13.87
C ARG A 75 1.64 -1.96 -14.42
N PRO A 76 1.50 -2.55 -15.62
CA PRO A 76 2.61 -3.27 -16.26
C PRO A 76 3.87 -2.41 -16.46
N ASP A 77 3.71 -1.09 -16.59
CA ASP A 77 4.79 -0.10 -16.76
C ASP A 77 5.13 0.66 -15.47
N ASN A 78 4.51 0.33 -14.33
CA ASN A 78 4.73 0.98 -13.04
C ASN A 78 4.43 0.03 -11.87
N PRO A 79 5.45 -0.42 -11.10
CA PRO A 79 5.19 -1.27 -9.94
C PRO A 79 4.37 -0.53 -8.89
N ALA A 80 3.59 -1.25 -8.08
CA ALA A 80 2.98 -0.66 -6.90
C ALA A 80 4.08 -0.19 -5.93
N TRP A 81 4.06 1.10 -5.58
CA TRP A 81 5.02 1.71 -4.66
C TRP A 81 4.30 2.81 -3.89
N VAL A 82 4.06 2.56 -2.60
CA VAL A 82 3.52 3.59 -1.70
C VAL A 82 4.70 4.34 -1.11
N SER A 83 5.04 5.47 -1.73
CA SER A 83 6.16 6.32 -1.31
C SER A 83 5.90 7.00 0.01
N GLU A 84 4.64 7.29 0.30
CA GLU A 84 4.21 7.86 1.57
C GLU A 84 2.81 7.34 1.93
N THR A 85 2.63 6.97 3.19
CA THR A 85 1.31 6.81 3.81
C THR A 85 1.26 7.52 5.15
N GLY A 86 0.07 7.97 5.57
CA GLY A 86 -0.13 8.59 6.87
C GLY A 86 0.27 7.67 8.04
N PHE A 87 0.87 8.26 9.08
CA PHE A 87 1.26 7.57 10.33
C PHE A 87 0.06 7.39 11.26
N GLY A 88 -0.65 6.28 11.09
CA GLY A 88 -1.78 5.91 11.92
C GLY A 88 -2.00 4.40 11.89
N ALA A 89 -2.47 3.82 13.00
CA ALA A 89 -2.68 2.37 13.08
C ALA A 89 -3.59 1.83 11.95
N ALA A 90 -4.58 2.62 11.54
CA ALA A 90 -5.54 2.26 10.50
C ALA A 90 -4.95 2.18 9.07
N THR A 91 -3.77 2.75 8.81
CA THR A 91 -3.11 2.66 7.49
C THR A 91 -2.18 1.44 7.38
N ALA A 92 -1.83 0.81 8.50
CA ALA A 92 -0.93 -0.35 8.54
C ALA A 92 -1.38 -1.53 7.65
N PRO A 93 -2.68 -1.87 7.52
CA PRO A 93 -3.12 -2.96 6.66
C PRO A 93 -2.86 -2.73 5.16
N SER A 94 -2.70 -1.48 4.71
CA SER A 94 -2.46 -1.14 3.30
C SER A 94 -1.19 -1.81 2.74
N LEU A 95 -0.19 -2.08 3.60
CA LEU A 95 1.00 -2.84 3.23
C LEU A 95 0.67 -4.19 2.56
N PHE A 96 -0.33 -4.92 3.06
CA PHE A 96 -0.72 -6.20 2.49
C PHE A 96 -1.42 -6.04 1.13
N HIS A 97 -2.15 -4.94 0.92
CA HIS A 97 -2.70 -4.64 -0.40
C HIS A 97 -1.58 -4.33 -1.41
N VAL A 98 -0.58 -3.54 -1.01
CA VAL A 98 0.61 -3.26 -1.86
C VAL A 98 1.33 -4.55 -2.24
N LEU A 99 1.57 -5.44 -1.27
CA LEU A 99 2.16 -6.76 -1.55
C LEU A 99 1.30 -7.60 -2.50
N GLY A 100 -0.01 -7.56 -2.34
CA GLY A 100 -0.96 -8.24 -3.22
C GLY A 100 -0.98 -7.72 -4.66
N GLN A 101 -0.51 -6.48 -4.87
CA GLN A 101 -0.30 -5.88 -6.20
C GLN A 101 1.11 -6.12 -6.74
N GLY A 102 1.92 -6.97 -6.10
CA GLY A 102 3.32 -7.20 -6.48
C GLY A 102 4.22 -6.00 -6.21
N GLY A 103 3.86 -5.17 -5.24
CA GLY A 103 4.53 -3.91 -4.96
C GLY A 103 5.97 -4.06 -4.47
N VAL A 104 6.78 -3.04 -4.76
CA VAL A 104 8.21 -3.00 -4.46
C VAL A 104 8.54 -2.30 -3.15
N GLY A 105 7.54 -1.71 -2.49
CA GLY A 105 7.69 -1.25 -1.12
C GLY A 105 6.56 -0.33 -0.63
N PHE A 106 6.72 0.07 0.63
CA PHE A 106 5.74 0.81 1.42
C PHE A 106 6.47 1.63 2.47
N SER A 107 6.21 2.94 2.52
CA SER A 107 6.89 3.87 3.41
C SER A 107 5.88 4.71 4.19
N VAL A 108 6.07 4.78 5.52
CA VAL A 108 5.20 5.53 6.43
C VAL A 108 5.82 6.89 6.68
N PHE A 109 5.07 7.96 6.40
CA PHE A 109 5.52 9.33 6.60
C PHE A 109 5.41 9.73 8.08
N GLY A 110 6.42 10.41 8.63
CA GLY A 110 6.35 10.98 9.97
C GLY A 110 6.52 9.96 11.09
N MET A 111 7.45 9.01 10.96
CA MET A 111 7.75 8.00 12.00
C MET A 111 8.55 8.57 13.19
N ASP A 112 9.09 9.79 13.10
CA ASP A 112 9.93 10.42 14.12
C ASP A 112 9.28 11.69 14.72
N GLY A 113 9.84 12.18 15.83
CA GLY A 113 9.46 13.47 16.43
C GLY A 113 8.05 13.54 17.03
N ASN A 114 7.30 12.44 17.03
CA ASN A 114 5.93 12.40 17.53
C ASN A 114 5.88 12.48 19.07
N PRO A 115 4.90 13.20 19.65
CA PRO A 115 4.69 13.19 21.10
C PRO A 115 4.29 11.79 21.58
N ASP A 116 4.66 11.43 22.81
CA ASP A 116 4.21 10.17 23.40
C ASP A 116 2.70 10.24 23.71
N SER A 117 1.91 9.56 22.87
CA SER A 117 0.45 9.47 22.99
C SER A 117 0.02 8.03 22.72
N GLU A 118 -1.15 7.65 23.23
CA GLU A 118 -1.71 6.33 22.96
C GLU A 118 -1.85 6.05 21.46
N ALA A 119 -2.34 7.03 20.70
CA ALA A 119 -2.47 6.92 19.25
C ALA A 119 -1.13 6.69 18.55
N ASN A 120 -0.07 7.41 18.95
CA ASN A 120 1.26 7.27 18.33
C ASN A 120 1.92 5.94 18.70
N ARG A 121 1.74 5.46 19.93
CA ARG A 121 2.18 4.13 20.35
C ARG A 121 1.45 3.03 19.57
N ALA A 122 0.13 3.15 19.40
CA ALA A 122 -0.67 2.22 18.62
C ALA A 122 -0.25 2.20 17.13
N ALA A 123 -0.04 3.36 16.52
CA ALA A 123 0.44 3.47 15.15
C ALA A 123 1.82 2.81 14.97
N SER A 124 2.75 3.11 15.88
CA SER A 124 4.09 2.50 15.87
C SER A 124 4.02 0.98 16.02
N ALA A 125 3.21 0.48 16.96
CA ALA A 125 3.03 -0.94 17.20
C ALA A 125 2.42 -1.66 15.98
N ALA A 126 1.41 -1.08 15.33
CA ALA A 126 0.75 -1.65 14.17
C ALA A 126 1.70 -1.80 12.97
N HIS A 127 2.45 -0.74 12.62
CA HIS A 127 3.43 -0.82 11.53
C HIS A 127 4.61 -1.72 11.89
N ALA A 128 5.10 -1.67 13.14
CA ALA A 128 6.20 -2.52 13.59
C ALA A 128 5.82 -4.01 13.57
N ALA A 129 4.59 -4.37 13.93
CA ALA A 129 4.10 -5.75 13.88
C ALA A 129 4.18 -6.30 12.44
N ASN A 130 3.73 -5.52 11.46
CA ASN A 130 3.79 -5.89 10.05
C ASN A 130 5.23 -6.03 9.55
N PHE A 131 6.11 -5.07 9.83
CA PHE A 131 7.51 -5.17 9.42
C PHE A 131 8.26 -6.29 10.13
N LYS A 132 7.95 -6.58 11.40
CA LYS A 132 8.51 -7.70 12.14
C LYS A 132 8.07 -9.04 11.56
N LEU A 133 6.82 -9.16 11.11
CA LEU A 133 6.30 -10.36 10.45
C LEU A 133 7.02 -10.62 9.12
N LEU A 134 7.16 -9.58 8.29
CA LEU A 134 7.62 -9.72 6.91
C LEU A 134 9.16 -9.64 6.77
N GLY A 135 9.83 -8.92 7.66
CA GLY A 135 11.27 -8.65 7.60
C GLY A 135 12.17 -9.89 7.44
N PRO A 136 11.95 -10.98 8.22
CA PRO A 136 12.72 -12.21 8.08
C PRO A 136 12.55 -12.91 6.73
N MET A 137 11.43 -12.69 6.03
CA MET A 137 11.10 -13.34 4.75
C MET A 137 11.11 -12.39 3.55
N GLN A 138 11.57 -11.14 3.72
CA GLN A 138 11.49 -10.09 2.70
C GLN A 138 12.07 -10.49 1.33
N ARG A 139 13.17 -11.27 1.31
CA ARG A 139 13.81 -11.72 0.06
C ARG A 139 12.97 -12.75 -0.68
N ILE A 140 12.35 -13.67 0.06
CA ILE A 140 11.44 -14.69 -0.48
C ILE A 140 10.17 -14.02 -1.01
N LEU A 141 9.61 -13.08 -0.24
CA LEU A 141 8.45 -12.29 -0.67
C LEU A 141 8.73 -11.50 -1.95
N ALA A 142 9.89 -10.82 -2.04
CA ALA A 142 10.28 -10.08 -3.23
C ALA A 142 10.44 -10.99 -4.47
N GLN A 143 11.05 -12.16 -4.32
CA GLN A 143 11.16 -13.14 -5.41
C GLN A 143 9.79 -13.68 -5.84
N ALA A 144 8.91 -13.99 -4.88
CA ALA A 144 7.56 -14.46 -5.17
C ALA A 144 6.71 -13.37 -5.86
N ALA A 145 6.83 -12.11 -5.43
CA ALA A 145 6.18 -10.97 -6.07
C ALA A 145 6.65 -10.81 -7.52
N PHE A 146 7.98 -10.83 -7.74
CA PHE A 146 8.56 -10.74 -9.09
C PHE A 146 8.13 -11.90 -10.00
N ALA A 147 7.96 -13.10 -9.45
CA ALA A 147 7.50 -14.28 -10.18
C ALA A 147 5.96 -14.34 -10.35
N GLY A 148 5.20 -13.36 -9.85
CA GLY A 148 3.73 -13.36 -9.91
C GLY A 148 3.06 -14.45 -9.05
N ARG A 149 3.75 -14.91 -8.00
CA ARG A 149 3.29 -15.99 -7.10
C ARG A 149 2.87 -15.51 -5.71
N LEU A 150 3.09 -14.24 -5.39
CA LEU A 150 2.65 -13.65 -4.12
C LEU A 150 1.18 -13.24 -4.23
N GLN A 151 0.36 -13.67 -3.28
CA GLN A 151 -0.97 -13.13 -3.04
C GLN A 151 -1.05 -12.67 -1.59
N ALA A 152 -1.77 -11.58 -1.35
CA ALA A 152 -1.99 -11.04 -0.02
C ALA A 152 -3.38 -10.41 0.05
N VAL A 153 -3.94 -10.41 1.25
CA VAL A 153 -5.25 -9.82 1.58
C VAL A 153 -5.11 -9.03 2.87
N ALA A 154 -5.83 -7.92 2.94
CA ALA A 154 -6.09 -7.19 4.17
C ALA A 154 -7.56 -7.34 4.53
N GLU A 155 -7.89 -7.10 5.80
CA GLU A 155 -9.27 -7.05 6.25
C GLU A 155 -10.06 -5.99 5.48
N GLN A 156 -11.27 -6.34 5.08
CA GLN A 156 -12.22 -5.44 4.42
C GLN A 156 -13.55 -5.53 5.16
N SER A 157 -14.07 -4.38 5.58
CA SER A 157 -15.38 -4.31 6.24
C SER A 157 -16.47 -4.94 5.37
N GLY A 158 -17.29 -5.81 5.98
CA GLY A 158 -18.33 -6.58 5.30
C GLY A 158 -17.83 -7.78 4.47
N ALA A 159 -16.53 -8.07 4.50
CA ALA A 159 -15.92 -9.23 3.84
C ALA A 159 -15.08 -10.04 4.85
N PRO A 160 -15.73 -10.85 5.72
CA PRO A 160 -15.06 -11.57 6.82
C PRO A 160 -14.05 -12.61 6.35
N GLN A 161 -14.16 -13.04 5.09
CA GLN A 161 -13.40 -14.14 4.54
C GLN A 161 -12.95 -13.79 3.13
N ARG A 162 -11.70 -14.12 2.82
CA ARG A 162 -11.12 -14.02 1.49
C ARG A 162 -10.55 -15.38 1.10
N THR A 163 -10.65 -15.72 -0.18
CA THR A 163 -10.07 -16.94 -0.73
C THR A 163 -8.95 -16.57 -1.68
N LEU A 164 -7.76 -17.08 -1.39
CA LEU A 164 -6.57 -17.02 -2.23
C LEU A 164 -6.41 -18.35 -2.96
N ARG A 165 -5.92 -18.32 -4.20
CA ARG A 165 -5.81 -19.50 -5.08
C ARG A 165 -4.36 -19.71 -5.50
N PHE A 166 -3.79 -20.86 -5.16
CA PHE A 166 -2.41 -21.25 -5.45
C PHE A 166 -2.39 -22.53 -6.29
N GLY A 167 -2.67 -22.41 -7.58
CA GLY A 167 -2.82 -23.58 -8.47
C GLY A 167 -4.02 -24.43 -8.05
N GLU A 168 -3.76 -25.67 -7.67
CA GLU A 168 -4.79 -26.62 -7.19
C GLU A 168 -5.23 -26.36 -5.73
N TRP A 169 -4.56 -25.45 -5.03
CA TRP A 169 -4.81 -25.17 -3.62
C TRP A 169 -5.61 -23.89 -3.42
N GLU A 170 -6.47 -23.90 -2.42
CA GLU A 170 -7.14 -22.69 -1.91
C GLU A 170 -6.70 -22.42 -0.47
N ALA A 171 -6.47 -21.14 -0.15
CA ALA A 171 -6.32 -20.68 1.23
C ALA A 171 -7.51 -19.77 1.57
N LYS A 172 -8.28 -20.15 2.59
CA LYS A 172 -9.35 -19.32 3.16
C LYS A 172 -8.78 -18.53 4.33
N VAL A 173 -8.81 -17.21 4.21
CA VAL A 173 -8.34 -16.27 5.22
C VAL A 173 -9.58 -15.63 5.85
N SER A 174 -9.76 -15.82 7.15
CA SER A 174 -10.88 -15.25 7.91
C SER A 174 -10.38 -14.17 8.87
N PHE A 175 -11.12 -13.07 8.95
CA PHE A 175 -10.85 -11.92 9.83
C PHE A 175 -11.89 -11.90 10.94
N GLY A 176 -11.47 -11.62 12.18
CA GLY A 176 -12.35 -11.62 13.35
C GLY A 176 -12.89 -13.00 13.76
N ALA A 177 -12.34 -14.09 13.21
CA ALA A 177 -12.70 -15.44 13.63
C ALA A 177 -12.15 -15.74 15.03
N PRO A 178 -12.89 -16.46 15.90
CA PRO A 178 -12.28 -17.10 17.05
C PRO A 178 -11.16 -18.07 16.61
N MET A 179 -10.27 -18.43 17.54
CA MET A 179 -9.17 -19.40 17.29
C MET A 179 -9.65 -20.77 16.76
N TRP A 180 -10.95 -21.05 16.83
CA TRP A 180 -11.60 -22.25 16.30
C TRP A 180 -12.96 -21.86 15.69
N GLY A 181 -13.29 -22.36 14.50
CA GLY A 181 -14.54 -22.07 13.78
C GLY A 181 -14.41 -21.03 12.67
N ASP A 182 -15.52 -20.77 11.97
CA ASP A 182 -15.58 -19.79 10.88
C ASP A 182 -15.98 -18.39 11.40
N ALA A 183 -15.47 -17.33 10.77
CA ALA A 183 -15.88 -15.97 11.09
C ALA A 183 -17.30 -15.69 10.57
N PRO A 184 -18.23 -15.19 11.40
CA PRO A 184 -19.49 -14.65 10.91
C PRO A 184 -19.23 -13.38 10.08
N PRO A 185 -20.06 -13.08 9.07
CA PRO A 185 -19.88 -11.95 8.16
C PRO A 185 -19.97 -10.55 8.75
N ILE A 186 -20.33 -10.43 10.02
CA ILE A 186 -20.45 -9.17 10.73
C ILE A 186 -19.88 -9.35 12.13
N LEU A 187 -18.61 -8.97 12.33
CA LEU A 187 -18.11 -8.45 13.60
C LEU A 187 -17.24 -7.22 13.26
N PRO A 188 -17.79 -5.99 13.30
CA PRO A 188 -17.00 -4.77 13.25
C PRO A 188 -16.29 -4.55 14.58
N GLY A 189 -15.00 -4.19 14.53
CA GLY A 189 -14.29 -3.46 15.59
C GLY A 189 -14.62 -3.85 17.03
N ASN A 190 -14.07 -4.96 17.52
CA ASN A 190 -13.85 -5.06 18.95
C ASN A 190 -12.68 -4.12 19.33
N ASP A 191 -12.62 -3.68 20.57
CA ASP A 191 -11.47 -2.93 21.09
C ASP A 191 -10.23 -3.85 21.30
N ASP A 192 -10.33 -5.13 20.91
CA ASP A 192 -9.33 -6.16 21.13
C ASP A 192 -8.82 -6.74 19.80
N HIS A 193 -7.77 -6.11 19.27
CA HIS A 193 -7.04 -6.59 18.08
C HIS A 193 -6.47 -8.02 18.22
N ALA A 194 -6.66 -8.71 19.35
CA ALA A 194 -6.36 -10.14 19.55
C ALA A 194 -7.51 -11.10 19.21
N GLY A 195 -8.66 -10.61 18.72
CA GLY A 195 -9.74 -11.47 18.22
C GLY A 195 -10.47 -12.27 19.31
N ARG A 196 -11.11 -11.55 20.25
CA ARG A 196 -12.08 -12.11 21.21
C ARG A 196 -13.41 -11.37 21.18
#